data_AF-A0A4Q5P8Q0-F1
#
_entry.id   AF-A0A4Q5P8Q0-F1
#
_cell.length_a   1.000
_cell.length_b   1.000
_cell.length_c   1.000
_cell.angle_alpha   90.00
_cell.angle_beta   90.00
_cell.angle_gamma   90.00
#
_symmetry.space_group_name_H-M   'P 1'
#
loop_
_entity.id
_entity.type
_entity.pdbx_description
1 polymer ?
#
loop_
_entity_poly.entity_id
_entity_poly.type
_entity_poly.pdbx_seq_one_letter_code
_entity_poly.pdbx_strand_id
1 'polypeptide(L)'
;MLKTSSRASSIKVFRVACLGYWCRQLSRGPVVALSLGLLMLSVGAFRAANVWTLKSRLENAQAQASLAQTEALEKAAIARAAQVTQAKALLQLSRESGFFHRNWDMRRFNMRQVSISREALNTLMAEISRSPDRYFAADQFEVSVKRQDDSLFITPAQPGSELLLTLKGTLLFRARKEQG
;
A
#
# COMPACT_ATOMS: atom_id res chain seq x y z
N MET A 1 12.92 46.67 47.03
CA MET A 1 14.03 45.69 47.07
C MET A 1 14.63 45.59 45.68
N LEU A 2 15.74 46.31 45.45
CA LEU A 2 17.10 45.78 45.15
C LEU A 2 17.24 45.38 43.66
N LYS A 3 18.20 45.87 42.86
CA LYS A 3 19.28 46.84 43.04
C LYS A 3 19.79 47.14 41.61
N THR A 4 19.89 48.42 41.27
CA THR A 4 20.47 48.95 40.03
C THR A 4 21.94 48.58 39.86
N SER A 5 22.40 48.31 38.64
CA SER A 5 23.81 48.45 38.27
C SER A 5 23.94 48.91 36.81
N SER A 6 23.83 50.22 36.66
CA SER A 6 24.41 51.00 35.57
C SER A 6 25.93 50.89 35.61
N ARG A 7 26.57 50.56 34.48
CA ARG A 7 27.97 50.93 34.23
C ARG A 7 28.10 51.44 32.79
N ALA A 8 28.10 52.76 32.71
CA ALA A 8 28.81 53.49 31.67
C ALA A 8 30.31 53.19 31.75
N SER A 9 30.97 52.95 30.61
CA SER A 9 32.40 53.28 30.47
C SER A 9 32.82 53.39 29.01
N SER A 10 33.20 54.62 28.65
CA SER A 10 34.25 54.98 27.70
C SER A 10 34.13 54.51 26.25
N ILE A 11 33.37 55.28 25.48
CA ILE A 11 33.67 55.50 24.06
C ILE A 11 34.95 56.35 24.01
N LYS A 12 36.11 55.70 23.89
CA LYS A 12 37.34 56.38 23.47
C LYS A 12 37.28 56.54 21.96
N VAL A 13 37.04 57.77 21.54
CA VAL A 13 37.32 58.28 20.20
C VAL A 13 38.80 58.03 19.90
N PHE A 14 39.10 56.91 19.23
CA PHE A 14 40.42 56.69 18.66
C PHE A 14 40.46 57.43 17.33
N ARG A 15 41.07 58.61 17.39
CA ARG A 15 41.41 59.47 16.27
C ARG A 15 41.96 58.65 15.11
N VAL A 16 41.36 58.89 13.96
CA VAL A 16 41.86 58.62 12.62
C VAL A 16 43.29 59.15 12.50
N ALA A 17 44.26 58.26 12.63
CA ALA A 17 45.68 58.50 12.35
C ALA A 17 46.22 57.34 11.52
N CYS A 18 45.55 57.00 10.41
CA CYS A 18 46.04 56.02 9.44
C CYS A 18 45.87 56.47 7.99
N LEU A 19 45.81 57.78 7.74
CA LEU A 19 45.86 58.35 6.38
C LEU A 19 47.29 58.64 5.88
N GLY A 20 48.32 58.40 6.70
CA GLY A 20 49.73 58.62 6.32
C GLY A 20 50.52 57.37 5.90
N TYR A 21 50.04 56.16 6.22
CA TYR A 21 50.81 54.92 5.97
C TYR A 21 50.50 54.25 4.63
N TRP A 22 49.34 54.55 4.03
CA TRP A 22 48.90 53.91 2.78
C TRP A 22 49.55 54.49 1.51
N CYS A 23 50.15 55.68 1.58
CA CYS A 23 50.68 56.36 0.39
C CYS A 23 52.20 56.17 0.17
N ARG A 24 52.89 55.44 1.05
CA ARG A 24 54.35 55.18 0.96
C ARG A 24 54.71 53.70 0.77
N GLN A 25 53.73 52.88 0.37
CA GLN A 25 53.89 51.44 0.17
C GLN A 25 53.53 51.00 -1.26
N LEU A 26 53.56 51.94 -2.21
CA LEU A 26 53.37 51.69 -3.64
C LEU A 26 54.69 51.45 -4.40
N SER A 27 55.78 51.14 -3.70
CA SER A 27 57.09 50.81 -4.28
C SER A 27 57.58 49.37 -3.99
N ARG A 28 56.69 48.48 -3.51
CA ARG A 28 57.04 47.08 -3.20
C ARG A 28 56.18 46.08 -3.99
N GLY A 29 56.39 46.06 -5.31
CA GLY A 29 55.89 45.03 -6.23
C GLY A 29 55.96 43.57 -5.71
N PRO A 30 57.03 43.13 -5.00
CA PRO A 30 57.10 41.74 -4.54
C PRO A 30 56.09 41.37 -3.44
N VAL A 31 55.64 42.32 -2.60
CA VAL A 31 54.72 42.00 -1.48
C VAL A 31 53.31 41.75 -1.97
N VAL A 32 52.85 42.52 -2.95
CA VAL A 32 51.54 42.33 -3.59
C VAL A 32 51.52 41.04 -4.43
N ALA A 33 52.62 40.72 -5.12
CA ALA A 33 52.75 39.46 -5.85
C ALA A 33 52.69 38.25 -4.92
N LEU A 34 53.35 38.32 -3.75
CA LEU A 34 53.32 37.25 -2.75
C LEU A 34 51.93 37.01 -2.17
N SER A 35 51.18 38.06 -1.82
CA SER A 35 49.82 37.90 -1.27
C SER A 35 48.85 37.33 -2.31
N LEU A 36 48.96 37.75 -3.57
CA LEU A 36 48.15 37.21 -4.68
C LEU A 36 48.47 35.73 -4.95
N GLY A 37 49.76 35.37 -4.93
CA GLY A 37 50.21 33.97 -5.07
C GLY A 37 49.70 33.09 -3.94
N LEU A 38 49.75 33.59 -2.69
CA LEU A 38 49.23 32.88 -1.53
C LEU A 38 47.71 32.66 -1.61
N LEU A 39 46.98 33.65 -2.13
CA LEU A 39 45.53 33.57 -2.34
C LEU A 39 45.16 32.58 -3.45
N MET A 40 45.90 32.53 -4.56
CA MET A 40 45.69 31.51 -5.59
C MET A 40 45.96 30.10 -5.07
N LEU A 41 46.99 29.94 -4.23
CA LEU A 41 47.34 28.66 -3.62
C LEU A 41 46.25 28.19 -2.63
N SER A 42 45.70 29.10 -1.82
CA SER A 42 44.61 28.76 -0.89
C SER A 42 43.32 28.40 -1.63
N VAL A 43 42.98 29.12 -2.71
CA VAL A 43 41.84 28.78 -3.57
C VAL A 43 42.04 27.42 -4.24
N GLY A 44 43.24 27.13 -4.74
CA GLY A 44 43.58 25.83 -5.33
C GLY A 44 43.46 24.68 -4.34
N ALA A 45 44.00 24.85 -3.13
CA ALA A 45 43.88 23.86 -2.05
C ALA A 45 42.43 23.62 -1.65
N PHE A 46 41.62 24.67 -1.53
CA PHE A 46 40.19 24.56 -1.23
C PHE A 46 39.42 23.83 -2.32
N ARG A 47 39.72 24.08 -3.60
CA ARG A 47 39.10 23.36 -4.72
C ARG A 47 39.46 21.87 -4.71
N ALA A 48 40.73 21.53 -4.49
CA ALA A 48 41.17 20.14 -4.39
C ALA A 48 40.48 19.39 -3.22
N ALA A 49 40.37 20.03 -2.05
CA ALA A 49 39.65 19.48 -0.90
C ALA A 49 38.15 19.26 -1.20
N ASN A 50 37.50 20.21 -1.89
CA ASN A 50 36.10 20.05 -2.30
C ASN A 50 35.91 18.91 -3.31
N VAL A 51 36.80 18.76 -4.29
CA VAL A 51 36.73 17.64 -5.25
C VAL A 51 36.88 16.30 -4.54
N TRP A 52 37.83 16.19 -3.61
CA TRP A 52 38.04 14.97 -2.84
C TRP A 52 36.84 14.59 -1.97
N THR A 53 36.25 15.57 -1.26
CA THR A 53 35.06 15.36 -0.45
C THR A 53 33.80 15.04 -1.26
N LEU A 54 33.65 15.61 -2.45
CA LEU A 54 32.55 15.26 -3.36
C LEU A 54 32.70 13.83 -3.88
N LYS A 55 33.91 13.43 -4.25
CA LYS A 55 34.19 12.07 -4.72
C LYS A 55 33.85 11.04 -3.65
N SER A 56 34.30 11.23 -2.41
CA SER A 56 34.01 10.30 -1.32
C SER A 56 32.53 10.25 -0.97
N ARG A 57 31.81 11.38 -1.04
CA ARG A 57 30.34 11.40 -0.89
C ARG A 57 29.63 10.62 -1.99
N LEU A 58 30.08 10.74 -3.24
CA LEU A 58 29.50 10.01 -4.36
C LEU A 58 29.70 8.50 -4.20
N GLU A 59 30.91 8.06 -3.87
CA GLU A 59 31.23 6.64 -3.65
C GLU A 59 30.41 6.06 -2.48
N ASN A 60 30.32 6.79 -1.37
CA ASN A 60 29.48 6.38 -0.24
C ASN A 60 27.99 6.33 -0.59
N ALA A 61 27.49 7.29 -1.37
CA ALA A 61 26.10 7.30 -1.82
C ALA A 61 25.79 6.12 -2.75
N GLN A 62 26.72 5.77 -3.64
CA GLN A 62 26.61 4.59 -4.51
C GLN A 62 26.61 3.29 -3.72
N ALA A 63 27.51 3.16 -2.74
CA ALA A 63 27.55 2.00 -1.85
C ALA A 63 26.28 1.88 -1.00
N GLN A 64 25.75 2.98 -0.48
CA GLN A 64 24.47 2.97 0.25
C GLN A 64 23.30 2.61 -0.67
N ALA A 65 23.28 3.10 -1.91
CA ALA A 65 22.23 2.78 -2.87
C ALA A 65 22.23 1.29 -3.23
N SER A 66 23.39 0.66 -3.42
CA SER A 66 23.47 -0.78 -3.73
C SER A 66 23.06 -1.65 -2.53
N LEU A 67 23.43 -1.27 -1.31
CA LEU A 67 22.98 -1.93 -0.09
C LEU A 67 21.46 -1.80 0.08
N ALA A 68 20.91 -0.60 -0.08
CA ALA A 68 19.47 -0.35 0.03
C ALA A 68 18.67 -1.14 -1.01
N GLN A 69 19.18 -1.26 -2.25
CA GLN A 69 18.57 -2.12 -3.27
C GLN A 69 18.60 -3.60 -2.87
N THR A 70 19.72 -4.08 -2.35
CA THR A 70 19.86 -5.48 -1.92
C THR A 70 18.91 -5.78 -0.75
N GLU A 71 18.84 -4.91 0.25
CA GLU A 71 17.90 -5.04 1.36
C GLU A 71 16.44 -5.01 0.90
N ALA A 72 16.10 -4.17 -0.08
CA ALA A 72 14.75 -4.12 -0.63
C ALA A 72 14.38 -5.43 -1.33
N LEU A 73 15.29 -6.01 -2.10
CA LEU A 73 15.10 -7.30 -2.74
C LEU A 73 14.97 -8.44 -1.72
N GLU A 74 15.81 -8.43 -0.67
CA GLU A 74 15.74 -9.40 0.42
C GLU A 74 14.39 -9.32 1.16
N LYS A 75 13.96 -8.12 1.56
CA LYS A 75 12.66 -7.90 2.21
C LYS A 75 11.50 -8.37 1.31
N ALA A 76 11.56 -8.08 0.02
CA ALA A 76 10.56 -8.57 -0.94
C ALA A 76 10.57 -10.10 -1.07
N ALA A 77 11.74 -10.73 -1.05
CA ALA A 77 11.87 -12.19 -1.09
C ALA A 77 11.30 -12.84 0.18
N ILE A 78 11.61 -12.30 1.37
CA ILE A 78 11.06 -12.77 2.65
C ILE A 78 9.53 -12.65 2.66
N ALA A 79 9.00 -11.50 2.23
CA ALA A 79 7.55 -11.30 2.16
C ALA A 79 6.86 -12.31 1.22
N ARG A 80 7.45 -12.57 0.04
CA ARG A 80 6.94 -13.59 -0.89
C ARG A 80 7.02 -14.99 -0.30
N ALA A 81 8.13 -15.33 0.37
CA ALA A 81 8.29 -16.64 1.02
C ALA A 81 7.23 -16.85 2.11
N ALA A 82 6.94 -15.82 2.92
CA ALA A 82 5.88 -15.86 3.92
C ALA A 82 4.51 -16.09 3.29
N GLN A 83 4.18 -15.39 2.19
CA GLN A 83 2.92 -15.58 1.45
C GLN A 83 2.77 -17.01 0.91
N VAL A 84 3.83 -17.57 0.31
CA VAL A 84 3.81 -18.95 -0.20
C VAL A 84 3.61 -19.95 0.93
N THR A 85 4.25 -19.75 2.07
CA THR A 85 4.07 -20.61 3.25
C THR A 85 2.64 -20.57 3.78
N GLN A 86 2.03 -19.38 3.88
CA GLN A 86 0.63 -19.24 4.26
C GLN A 86 -0.31 -19.90 3.25
N ALA A 87 -0.10 -19.70 1.95
CA ALA A 87 -0.88 -20.33 0.90
C ALA A 87 -0.79 -21.87 0.97
N LYS A 88 0.40 -22.43 1.22
CA LYS A 88 0.60 -23.86 1.44
C LYS A 88 -0.16 -24.38 2.66
N ALA A 89 -0.11 -23.67 3.78
CA ALA A 89 -0.84 -24.02 4.99
C ALA A 89 -2.36 -24.02 4.76
N LEU A 90 -2.89 -23.02 4.07
CA LEU A 90 -4.31 -22.95 3.70
C LEU A 90 -4.71 -24.09 2.75
N LEU A 91 -3.86 -24.41 1.77
CA LEU A 91 -4.11 -25.55 0.87
C LEU A 91 -4.12 -26.87 1.63
N GLN A 92 -3.21 -27.07 2.59
CA GLN A 92 -3.20 -28.26 3.42
C GLN A 92 -4.45 -28.34 4.29
N LEU A 93 -4.81 -27.27 4.99
CA LEU A 93 -6.03 -27.20 5.79
C LEU A 93 -7.28 -27.48 4.95
N SER A 94 -7.34 -26.96 3.71
CA SER A 94 -8.46 -27.22 2.79
C SER A 94 -8.54 -28.69 2.35
N ARG A 95 -7.40 -29.40 2.25
CA ARG A 95 -7.39 -30.85 1.97
C ARG A 95 -7.92 -31.64 3.17
N GLU A 96 -7.45 -31.32 4.37
CA GLU A 96 -7.84 -32.01 5.60
C GLU A 96 -9.31 -31.76 5.97
N SER A 97 -9.81 -30.55 5.75
CA SER A 97 -11.22 -30.18 6.00
C SER A 97 -12.19 -30.61 4.88
N GLY A 98 -11.68 -31.18 3.79
CA GLY A 98 -12.49 -31.55 2.62
C GLY A 98 -13.00 -30.37 1.78
N PHE A 99 -12.55 -29.13 2.02
CA PHE A 99 -12.88 -27.96 1.19
C PHE A 99 -11.91 -27.76 0.01
N PHE A 100 -11.15 -28.78 -0.36
CA PHE A 100 -10.20 -28.70 -1.46
C PHE A 100 -10.92 -28.45 -2.79
N HIS A 101 -10.52 -27.41 -3.54
CA HIS A 101 -11.22 -26.95 -4.74
C HIS A 101 -11.50 -28.04 -5.78
N ARG A 102 -10.63 -29.05 -5.94
CA ARG A 102 -10.86 -30.15 -6.90
C ARG A 102 -12.03 -31.06 -6.55
N ASN A 103 -12.47 -31.02 -5.29
CA ASN A 103 -13.59 -31.83 -4.81
C ASN A 103 -14.92 -31.09 -4.92
N TRP A 104 -14.92 -29.86 -5.45
CA TRP A 104 -16.07 -28.98 -5.52
C TRP A 104 -16.23 -28.42 -6.93
N ASP A 105 -17.40 -28.61 -7.50
CA ASP A 105 -17.84 -27.94 -8.71
C ASP A 105 -18.71 -26.74 -8.37
N MET A 106 -18.73 -25.78 -9.29
CA MET A 106 -19.45 -24.53 -9.14
C MET A 106 -20.44 -24.35 -10.29
N ARG A 107 -21.71 -24.13 -9.95
CA ARG A 107 -22.75 -23.73 -10.91
C ARG A 107 -23.32 -22.38 -10.52
N ARG A 108 -23.30 -21.44 -11.47
CA ARG A 108 -23.93 -20.13 -11.30
C ARG A 108 -25.39 -20.19 -11.73
N PHE A 109 -26.26 -19.59 -10.92
CA PHE A 109 -27.68 -19.43 -11.19
C PHE A 109 -27.98 -17.96 -11.46
N ASN A 110 -28.77 -17.70 -12.50
CA ASN A 110 -29.27 -16.38 -12.84
C ASN A 110 -30.66 -16.56 -13.45
N MET A 111 -31.67 -16.63 -12.58
CA MET A 111 -33.07 -16.63 -12.92
C MET A 111 -33.62 -15.24 -12.65
N ARG A 112 -34.32 -14.66 -13.62
CA ARG A 112 -34.91 -13.33 -13.51
C ARG A 112 -36.39 -13.43 -13.84
N GLN A 113 -37.23 -13.03 -12.90
CA GLN A 113 -38.68 -12.94 -13.06
C GLN A 113 -39.31 -14.21 -13.66
N VAL A 114 -38.90 -15.38 -13.17
CA VAL A 114 -39.45 -16.65 -13.61
C VAL A 114 -40.77 -16.90 -12.90
N SER A 115 -41.83 -17.18 -13.66
CA SER A 115 -43.10 -17.66 -13.10
C SER A 115 -42.91 -19.09 -12.60
N ILE A 116 -43.15 -19.31 -11.31
CA ILE A 116 -42.97 -20.61 -10.67
C ILE A 116 -44.17 -20.93 -9.79
N SER A 117 -44.60 -22.20 -9.76
CA SER A 117 -45.63 -22.63 -8.83
C SER A 117 -45.11 -22.59 -7.40
N ARG A 118 -46.02 -22.47 -6.43
CA ARG A 118 -45.65 -22.49 -5.00
C ARG A 118 -45.03 -23.83 -4.60
N GLU A 119 -45.52 -24.95 -5.14
CA GLU A 119 -44.91 -26.26 -4.89
C GLU A 119 -43.48 -26.31 -5.42
N ALA A 120 -43.26 -25.86 -6.65
CA ALA A 120 -41.93 -25.84 -7.27
C ALA A 120 -40.96 -24.92 -6.53
N LEU A 121 -41.42 -23.76 -6.04
CA LEU A 121 -40.60 -22.87 -5.19
C LEU A 121 -40.22 -23.55 -3.88
N ASN A 122 -41.17 -24.21 -3.21
CA ASN A 122 -40.89 -24.93 -1.96
C ASN A 122 -39.88 -26.07 -2.18
N THR A 123 -40.02 -26.83 -3.27
CA THR A 123 -39.05 -27.86 -3.65
C THR A 123 -37.67 -27.25 -3.93
N LEU A 124 -37.60 -26.14 -4.66
CA LEU A 124 -36.35 -25.44 -4.93
C LEU A 124 -35.69 -24.95 -3.62
N MET A 125 -36.46 -24.38 -2.70
CA MET A 125 -35.96 -23.92 -1.41
C MET A 125 -35.49 -25.08 -0.53
N ALA A 126 -36.21 -26.21 -0.56
CA ALA A 126 -35.79 -27.43 0.12
C ALA A 126 -34.48 -27.99 -0.48
N GLU A 127 -34.29 -27.91 -1.80
CA GLU A 127 -33.06 -28.35 -2.44
C GLU A 127 -31.87 -27.41 -2.16
N ILE A 128 -32.13 -26.11 -2.06
CA ILE A 128 -31.14 -25.10 -1.65
C ILE A 128 -30.78 -25.25 -0.15
N SER A 129 -31.65 -25.88 0.64
CA SER A 129 -31.43 -26.06 2.08
C SER A 129 -30.22 -26.95 2.38
N ARG A 130 -29.62 -26.70 3.55
CA ARG A 130 -28.27 -27.14 3.95
C ARG A 130 -28.06 -28.64 3.75
N SER A 131 -27.15 -28.99 2.82
CA SER A 131 -26.59 -30.33 2.68
C SER A 131 -25.08 -30.24 2.92
N PRO A 132 -24.45 -31.24 3.57
CA PRO A 132 -22.99 -31.27 3.74
C PRO A 132 -22.23 -31.30 2.40
N ASP A 133 -22.92 -31.67 1.31
CA ASP A 133 -22.34 -31.81 -0.03
C ASP A 133 -22.75 -30.69 -1.00
N ARG A 134 -23.58 -29.75 -0.54
CA ARG A 134 -24.06 -28.62 -1.36
C ARG A 134 -24.15 -27.35 -0.53
N TYR A 135 -23.48 -26.30 -1.00
CA TYR A 135 -23.57 -24.97 -0.44
C TYR A 135 -24.14 -24.01 -1.48
N PHE A 136 -25.19 -23.29 -1.13
CA PHE A 136 -25.76 -22.26 -1.98
C PHE A 136 -25.48 -20.88 -1.39
N ALA A 137 -24.77 -20.06 -2.15
CA ALA A 137 -24.53 -18.65 -1.84
C ALA A 137 -25.43 -17.79 -2.72
N ALA A 138 -26.52 -17.28 -2.15
CA ALA A 138 -27.42 -16.37 -2.85
C ALA A 138 -26.84 -14.95 -2.85
N ASP A 139 -26.66 -14.36 -4.03
CA ASP A 139 -26.31 -12.95 -4.19
C ASP A 139 -27.57 -12.07 -4.22
N GLN A 140 -28.64 -12.59 -4.83
CA GLN A 140 -29.94 -11.92 -4.92
C GLN A 140 -31.05 -12.98 -4.85
N PHE A 141 -32.01 -12.75 -3.97
CA PHE A 141 -33.22 -13.58 -3.86
C PHE A 141 -34.41 -12.66 -3.66
N GLU A 142 -35.35 -12.72 -4.60
CA GLU A 142 -36.58 -11.95 -4.57
C GLU A 142 -37.73 -12.83 -5.02
N VAL A 143 -38.79 -12.83 -4.21
CA VAL A 143 -40.04 -13.54 -4.51
C VAL A 143 -41.17 -12.53 -4.40
N SER A 144 -41.98 -12.43 -5.44
CA SER A 144 -43.15 -11.56 -5.47
C SER A 144 -44.38 -12.31 -5.98
N VAL A 145 -45.56 -11.82 -5.61
CA VAL A 145 -46.83 -12.34 -6.12
C VAL A 145 -47.09 -11.76 -7.50
N LYS A 146 -47.61 -12.58 -8.42
CA LYS A 146 -47.97 -12.15 -9.77
C LYS A 146 -49.29 -11.35 -9.80
N ARG A 147 -50.20 -11.61 -8.85
CA ARG A 147 -51.54 -11.01 -8.77
C ARG A 147 -51.70 -10.25 -7.46
N GLN A 148 -52.54 -9.20 -7.48
CA GLN A 148 -52.75 -8.30 -6.36
C GLN A 148 -53.60 -8.93 -5.23
N ASP A 149 -54.48 -9.86 -5.59
CA ASP A 149 -55.35 -10.60 -4.66
C ASP A 149 -54.65 -11.78 -3.97
N ASP A 150 -53.38 -12.02 -4.31
CA ASP A 150 -52.59 -13.12 -3.78
C ASP A 150 -51.60 -12.65 -2.69
N SER A 151 -51.13 -13.58 -1.85
CA SER A 151 -50.26 -13.28 -0.71
C SER A 151 -49.11 -14.27 -0.57
N LEU A 152 -47.92 -13.80 -0.20
CA LEU A 152 -46.77 -14.68 0.09
C LEU A 152 -46.95 -15.49 1.37
N PHE A 153 -47.76 -15.00 2.31
CA PHE A 153 -47.83 -15.52 3.68
C PHE A 153 -49.15 -16.23 4.00
N ILE A 154 -50.11 -16.16 3.09
CA ILE A 154 -51.46 -16.73 3.27
C ILE A 154 -51.70 -17.71 2.13
N THR A 155 -52.42 -18.79 2.40
CA THR A 155 -52.84 -19.75 1.38
C THR A 155 -53.65 -19.02 0.29
N PRO A 156 -53.26 -19.15 -0.99
CA PRO A 156 -53.96 -18.49 -2.08
C PRO A 156 -55.40 -18.99 -2.19
N ALA A 157 -56.34 -18.09 -2.48
CA ALA A 157 -57.74 -18.45 -2.70
C ALA A 157 -57.94 -19.33 -3.95
N GLN A 158 -57.03 -19.24 -4.92
CA GLN A 158 -57.02 -20.07 -6.12
C GLN A 158 -55.84 -21.05 -6.08
N PRO A 159 -56.09 -22.38 -6.13
CA PRO A 159 -55.04 -23.36 -6.27
C PRO A 159 -54.27 -23.13 -7.59
N GLY A 160 -52.95 -23.23 -7.54
CA GLY A 160 -52.08 -23.03 -8.73
C GLY A 160 -51.66 -21.57 -8.99
N SER A 161 -51.84 -20.66 -8.04
CA SER A 161 -51.28 -19.30 -8.14
C SER A 161 -49.75 -19.33 -8.34
N GLU A 162 -49.25 -18.63 -9.36
CA GLU A 162 -47.82 -18.53 -9.64
C GLU A 162 -47.18 -17.34 -8.92
N LEU A 163 -45.92 -17.54 -8.52
CA LEU A 163 -45.05 -16.50 -7.96
C LEU A 163 -44.02 -16.09 -9.01
N LEU A 164 -43.52 -14.86 -8.90
CA LEU A 164 -42.37 -14.40 -9.67
C LEU A 164 -41.12 -14.55 -8.81
N LEU A 165 -40.15 -15.30 -9.33
CA LEU A 165 -38.86 -15.54 -8.68
C LEU A 165 -37.73 -14.86 -9.45
N THR A 166 -36.93 -14.08 -8.74
CA THR A 166 -35.60 -13.67 -9.20
C THR A 166 -34.57 -14.27 -8.25
N LEU A 167 -33.70 -15.13 -8.78
CA LEU A 167 -32.64 -15.79 -8.03
C LEU A 167 -31.31 -15.68 -8.76
N LYS A 168 -30.34 -15.06 -8.12
CA LYS A 168 -28.94 -15.01 -8.56
C LYS A 168 -28.06 -15.55 -7.45
N GLY A 169 -27.15 -16.44 -7.80
CA GLY A 169 -26.22 -16.98 -6.82
C GLY A 169 -25.31 -18.06 -7.38
N THR A 170 -24.57 -18.68 -6.48
CA THR A 170 -23.60 -19.72 -6.79
C THR A 170 -23.91 -20.95 -5.95
N LEU A 171 -24.09 -22.10 -6.62
CA LEU A 171 -24.15 -23.41 -6.00
C LEU A 171 -22.78 -24.07 -6.09
N LEU A 172 -22.23 -24.40 -4.94
CA LEU A 172 -21.07 -25.28 -4.80
C LEU A 172 -21.60 -26.66 -4.47
N PHE A 173 -21.15 -27.68 -5.19
CA PHE A 173 -21.52 -29.07 -4.95
C PHE A 173 -20.31 -29.98 -5.08
N ARG A 174 -20.32 -31.13 -4.42
CA ARG A 174 -19.21 -32.10 -4.53
C ARG A 174 -19.04 -32.54 -5.97
N ALA A 175 -17.83 -32.37 -6.51
CA ALA A 175 -17.46 -32.91 -7.81
C ALA A 175 -17.58 -34.44 -7.73
N ARG A 176 -18.27 -35.04 -8.71
CA ARG A 176 -18.38 -36.50 -8.80
C ARG A 176 -16.97 -37.04 -9.00
N LYS A 177 -16.52 -38.02 -8.20
CA LYS A 177 -15.26 -38.73 -8.46
C LYS A 177 -15.33 -39.30 -9.88
N GLU A 178 -14.49 -38.81 -10.78
CA GLU A 178 -14.21 -39.53 -12.03
C GLU A 178 -13.67 -40.90 -11.60
N GLN A 179 -14.46 -41.94 -11.86
CA GLN A 179 -13.99 -43.32 -11.77
C GLN A 179 -13.01 -43.50 -12.94
N GLY A 180 -11.72 -43.30 -12.65
CA GLY A 180 -10.62 -43.77 -13.49
C GLY A 180 -10.28 -45.20 -13.17
#